data_AF-A0A8B0SGT8-F1
#
_entry.id   AF-A0A8B0SGT8-F1
#
_cell.length_a   1.000
_cell.length_b   1.000
_cell.length_c   1.000
_cell.angle_alpha   90.00
_cell.angle_beta   90.00
_cell.angle_gamma   90.00
#
_symmetry.space_group_name_H-M   'P 1'
#
loop_
_entity.id
_entity.type
_entity.pdbx_description
1 polymer ?
#
loop_
_entity_poly.entity_id
_entity_poly.type
_entity_poly.pdbx_seq_one_letter_code
_entity_poly.pdbx_strand_id
1 'polypeptide(L)'
;MSNPLLTASQNAELAAIRNAGAIRTTDNGIDWRVIHALIPWFSAFVAWLWWAFFLLIPSVFGLHYAGMMPAMNNAAYTMMGLTLCLAATIAAQSQHGVRAIAFTFSVLLLAYWF
;
A
#
# COMPACT_ATOMS: atom_id res chain seq x y z
N MET A 1 -51.15 22.11 -9.87
CA MET A 1 -50.79 20.76 -10.37
C MET A 1 -49.38 20.47 -9.86
N SER A 2 -49.25 19.63 -8.85
CA SER A 2 -47.99 19.33 -8.16
C SER A 2 -47.16 18.29 -8.91
N ASN A 3 -45.85 18.48 -8.88
CA ASN A 3 -44.80 17.80 -9.65
C ASN A 3 -44.68 16.30 -9.26
N PRO A 4 -44.60 15.34 -10.20
CA PRO A 4 -44.48 13.90 -9.94
C PRO A 4 -43.06 13.45 -9.52
N LEU A 5 -42.25 14.34 -8.94
CA LEU A 5 -41.13 13.96 -8.09
C LEU A 5 -41.73 13.71 -6.70
N LEU A 6 -42.47 12.63 -6.41
CA LEU A 6 -41.89 11.30 -6.11
C LEU A 6 -40.41 11.44 -5.65
N THR A 7 -40.04 12.30 -4.70
CA THR A 7 -40.35 12.24 -3.25
C THR A 7 -40.32 10.84 -2.62
N ALA A 8 -40.11 9.77 -3.39
CA ALA A 8 -39.65 8.52 -2.84
C ALA A 8 -38.25 8.68 -2.22
N SER A 9 -37.43 9.65 -2.68
CA SER A 9 -36.14 9.93 -2.01
C SER A 9 -36.32 10.57 -0.63
N GLN A 10 -37.26 11.50 -0.47
CA GLN A 10 -37.56 12.13 0.82
C GLN A 10 -38.25 11.16 1.79
N ASN A 11 -39.09 10.24 1.29
CA ASN A 11 -39.76 9.24 2.12
C ASN A 11 -38.86 8.03 2.46
N ALA A 12 -37.90 7.68 1.60
CA ALA A 12 -36.84 6.73 1.93
C ALA A 12 -35.81 7.33 2.92
N GLU A 13 -35.59 8.64 2.86
CA GLU A 13 -34.86 9.40 3.89
C GLU A 13 -35.58 9.40 5.24
N LEU A 14 -36.91 9.53 5.24
CA LEU A 14 -37.68 9.59 6.47
C LEU A 14 -37.71 8.25 7.23
N ALA A 15 -37.62 7.12 6.52
CA ALA A 15 -37.49 5.79 7.13
C ALA A 15 -36.09 5.53 7.72
N ALA A 16 -35.08 6.29 7.31
CA ALA A 16 -33.71 6.16 7.80
C ALA A 16 -33.48 6.83 9.17
N ILE A 17 -34.38 7.70 9.64
CA ILE A 17 -34.12 8.56 10.81
C ILE A 17 -34.83 8.08 12.09
N ARG A 18 -35.88 7.26 12.01
CA ARG A 18 -36.80 7.11 13.15
C ARG A 18 -36.49 6.05 14.21
N ASN A 19 -35.53 5.12 14.04
CA ASN A 19 -35.25 4.12 15.11
C ASN A 19 -33.86 3.44 15.15
N ALA A 20 -32.91 3.79 14.28
CA ALA A 20 -31.51 3.36 14.44
C ALA A 20 -30.66 4.35 13.69
N GLY A 21 -29.64 4.91 14.35
CA GLY A 21 -28.78 5.96 13.79
C GLY A 21 -28.43 5.67 12.33
N ALA A 22 -28.89 6.54 11.43
CA ALA A 22 -28.61 6.49 10.02
C ALA A 22 -27.10 6.63 9.80
N ILE A 23 -26.38 5.50 9.81
CA ILE A 23 -25.04 5.42 9.26
C ILE A 23 -25.22 5.25 7.76
N ARG A 24 -25.41 6.37 7.05
CA ARG A 24 -25.23 6.40 5.59
C ARG A 24 -23.75 6.37 5.30
N THR A 25 -23.17 5.19 5.15
CA THR A 25 -21.87 5.11 4.47
C THR A 25 -22.17 5.15 2.97
N THR A 26 -21.61 6.15 2.29
CA THR A 26 -21.73 6.35 0.83
C THR A 26 -20.87 5.35 0.05
N ASP A 27 -20.51 4.22 0.66
CA ASP A 27 -19.38 3.40 0.22
C ASP A 27 -19.75 2.39 -0.87
N ASN A 28 -20.93 2.46 -1.50
CA ASN A 28 -21.37 1.51 -2.55
C ASN A 28 -21.19 0.01 -2.17
N GLY A 29 -21.23 -0.34 -0.89
CA GLY A 29 -20.96 -1.70 -0.41
C GLY A 29 -19.47 -2.07 -0.27
N ILE A 30 -18.56 -1.11 -0.40
CA ILE A 30 -17.12 -1.28 -0.16
C ILE A 30 -16.87 -1.42 1.35
N ASP A 31 -16.24 -2.53 1.73
CA ASP A 31 -15.77 -2.71 3.11
C ASP A 31 -14.40 -2.04 3.30
N TRP A 32 -14.41 -0.84 3.86
CA TRP A 32 -13.18 -0.08 4.17
C TRP A 32 -12.26 -0.79 5.15
N ARG A 33 -12.76 -1.72 5.99
CA ARG A 33 -11.92 -2.49 6.91
C ARG A 33 -11.01 -3.44 6.13
N VAL A 34 -11.54 -4.07 5.09
CA VAL A 34 -10.78 -4.93 4.20
C VAL A 34 -9.70 -4.12 3.47
N ILE A 35 -10.05 -2.95 2.93
CA ILE A 35 -9.08 -2.08 2.26
C ILE A 35 -7.96 -1.66 3.22
N HIS A 36 -8.31 -1.20 4.42
CA HIS A 36 -7.32 -0.83 5.43
C HIS A 36 -6.38 -1.98 5.80
N ALA A 37 -6.91 -3.21 5.82
CA ALA A 37 -6.10 -4.39 6.13
C ALA A 37 -5.16 -4.79 4.97
N LEU A 38 -5.55 -4.51 3.73
CA LEU A 38 -4.79 -4.85 2.53
C LEU A 38 -3.68 -3.84 2.20
N ILE A 39 -3.87 -2.55 2.50
CA ILE A 39 -2.87 -1.49 2.21
C ILE A 39 -1.45 -1.84 2.71
N PRO A 40 -1.25 -2.26 3.98
CA PRO A 40 0.08 -2.60 4.47
C PRO A 40 0.73 -3.75 3.71
N TRP A 41 -0.06 -4.78 3.38
CA TRP A 41 0.42 -5.97 2.64
C TRP A 41 0.75 -5.65 1.18
N PHE A 42 -0.10 -4.87 0.52
CA PHE A 42 0.17 -4.39 -0.83
C PHE A 42 1.47 -3.59 -0.87
N SER A 43 1.67 -2.70 0.12
CA SER A 43 2.92 -1.94 0.25
C SER A 43 4.14 -2.85 0.42
N ALA A 44 4.08 -3.82 1.33
CA ALA A 44 5.18 -4.77 1.54
C ALA A 44 5.48 -5.59 0.28
N PHE A 45 4.45 -6.05 -0.44
CA PHE A 45 4.60 -6.74 -1.72
C PHE A 45 5.34 -5.87 -2.75
N VAL A 46 4.96 -4.60 -2.88
CA VAL A 46 5.63 -3.64 -3.75
C VAL A 46 7.10 -3.44 -3.34
N ALA A 47 7.40 -3.37 -2.03
CA ALA A 47 8.78 -3.29 -1.55
C ALA A 47 9.64 -4.48 -2.00
N TRP A 48 9.11 -5.70 -1.88
CA TRP A 48 9.78 -6.91 -2.35
C TRP A 48 10.02 -6.91 -3.86
N LEU A 49 9.06 -6.43 -4.65
CA LEU A 49 9.25 -6.28 -6.11
C LEU A 49 10.38 -5.31 -6.42
N TRP A 50 10.40 -4.13 -5.80
CA TRP A 50 11.47 -3.15 -6.03
C TRP A 50 12.85 -3.71 -5.64
N TRP A 51 12.94 -4.35 -4.48
CA TRP A 51 14.19 -4.97 -4.06
C TRP A 51 14.67 -6.06 -5.02
N ALA A 52 13.78 -6.97 -5.44
CA ALA A 52 14.15 -8.05 -6.34
C ALA A 52 14.63 -7.52 -7.69
N PHE A 53 13.87 -6.64 -8.32
CA PHE A 53 14.13 -6.19 -9.69
C PHE A 53 15.24 -5.14 -9.81
N PHE A 54 15.44 -4.30 -8.79
CA PHE A 54 16.36 -3.16 -8.90
C PHE A 54 17.59 -3.29 -8.01
N LEU A 55 17.57 -4.14 -6.97
CA LEU A 55 18.74 -4.35 -6.11
C LEU A 55 19.33 -5.75 -6.33
N LEU A 56 18.55 -6.81 -6.09
CA LEU A 56 19.05 -8.18 -6.12
C LEU A 56 19.48 -8.63 -7.52
N ILE A 57 18.57 -8.59 -8.49
CA ILE A 57 18.83 -9.09 -9.85
C ILE A 57 19.99 -8.30 -10.48
N PRO A 58 20.03 -6.96 -10.46
CA PRO A 58 21.17 -6.23 -11.03
C PRO A 58 22.48 -6.53 -10.32
N SER A 59 22.49 -6.71 -8.99
CA SER A 59 23.69 -7.08 -8.24
C SER A 59 24.24 -8.45 -8.59
N VAL A 60 23.36 -9.45 -8.75
CA VAL A 60 23.77 -10.84 -9.04
C VAL A 60 24.27 -10.99 -10.48
N PHE A 61 23.61 -10.32 -11.43
CA PHE A 61 23.92 -10.45 -12.85
C PHE A 61 24.83 -9.33 -13.39
N GLY A 62 25.27 -8.40 -12.55
CA GLY A 62 26.12 -7.28 -12.95
C GLY A 62 25.45 -6.33 -13.95
N LEU A 63 24.13 -6.11 -13.81
CA LEU A 63 23.36 -5.25 -14.72
C LEU A 63 23.44 -3.78 -14.26
N HIS A 64 23.31 -2.84 -15.19
CA HIS A 64 23.28 -1.38 -14.91
C HIS A 64 24.48 -0.89 -14.08
N TYR A 65 24.26 0.02 -13.13
CA TYR A 65 25.28 0.60 -12.25
C TYR A 65 25.93 -0.44 -11.34
N ALA A 66 25.22 -1.53 -11.01
CA ALA A 66 25.79 -2.63 -10.24
C ALA A 66 27.01 -3.28 -10.92
N GLY A 67 27.05 -3.30 -12.26
CA GLY A 67 28.21 -3.78 -13.01
C GLY A 67 29.45 -2.88 -12.90
N MET A 68 29.29 -1.61 -12.49
CA MET A 68 30.35 -0.61 -12.36
C MET A 68 30.89 -0.48 -10.93
N MET A 69 30.14 -0.97 -9.94
CA MET A 69 30.51 -0.88 -8.53
C MET A 69 31.23 -2.14 -8.05
N PRO A 70 32.10 -2.05 -7.02
CA PRO A 70 32.68 -3.22 -6.37
C PRO A 70 31.59 -4.13 -5.81
N ALA A 71 31.78 -5.45 -5.92
CA ALA A 71 30.82 -6.45 -5.45
C ALA A 71 30.41 -6.26 -3.97
N MET A 72 31.33 -5.81 -3.13
CA MET A 72 31.06 -5.52 -1.71
C MET A 72 30.08 -4.34 -1.53
N ASN A 73 30.12 -3.35 -2.42
CA ASN A 73 29.18 -2.24 -2.40
C ASN A 73 27.77 -2.73 -2.80
N ASN A 74 27.68 -3.51 -3.88
CA ASN A 74 26.41 -4.12 -4.31
C ASN A 74 25.78 -4.98 -3.23
N ALA A 75 26.59 -5.78 -2.53
CA ALA A 75 26.14 -6.59 -1.40
C ALA A 75 25.58 -5.70 -0.27
N ALA A 76 26.23 -4.58 0.05
CA ALA A 76 25.74 -3.66 1.07
C ALA A 76 24.37 -3.07 0.71
N TYR A 77 24.21 -2.51 -0.51
CA TYR A 77 22.92 -1.98 -0.98
C TYR A 77 21.83 -3.05 -1.00
N THR A 78 22.15 -4.24 -1.49
CA THR A 78 21.19 -5.37 -1.52
C THR A 78 20.74 -5.76 -0.12
N MET A 79 21.65 -5.83 0.85
CA MET A 79 21.33 -6.18 2.24
C MET A 79 20.56 -5.07 2.98
N MET A 80 20.86 -3.80 2.69
CA MET A 80 20.08 -2.68 3.20
C MET A 80 18.64 -2.75 2.69
N GLY A 81 18.45 -2.98 1.39
CA GLY A 81 17.12 -3.14 0.79
C GLY A 81 16.37 -4.35 1.35
N LEU A 82 17.07 -5.47 1.60
CA LEU A 82 16.47 -6.65 2.22
C LEU A 82 15.96 -6.34 3.63
N THR A 83 16.75 -5.61 4.42
CA THR A 83 16.38 -5.19 5.78
C THR A 83 15.11 -4.33 5.75
N LEU A 84 15.01 -3.41 4.79
CA LEU A 84 13.82 -2.58 4.60
C LEU A 84 12.59 -3.40 4.18
N CYS A 85 12.74 -4.43 3.33
CA CYS A 85 11.64 -5.33 2.95
C CYS A 85 11.12 -6.14 4.15
N LEU A 86 12.03 -6.64 4.99
CA LEU A 86 11.67 -7.32 6.23
C LEU A 86 10.95 -6.37 7.19
N ALA A 87 11.42 -5.13 7.34
CA ALA A 87 10.76 -4.11 8.15
C ALA A 87 9.35 -3.77 7.62
N ALA A 88 9.17 -3.65 6.30
CA ALA A 88 7.87 -3.47 5.66
C ALA A 88 6.92 -4.65 5.93
N THR A 89 7.43 -5.88 5.91
CA THR A 89 6.66 -7.10 6.21
C THR A 89 6.20 -7.13 7.66
N ILE A 90 7.08 -6.79 8.62
CA ILE A 90 6.74 -6.69 10.04
C ILE A 90 5.71 -5.57 10.27
N ALA A 91 5.86 -4.43 9.59
CA ALA A 91 4.89 -3.34 9.63
C ALA A 91 3.52 -3.76 9.06
N ALA A 92 3.50 -4.61 8.02
CA ALA A 92 2.27 -5.15 7.46
C ALA A 92 1.57 -6.14 8.39
N GLN A 93 2.33 -7.04 9.01
CA GLN A 93 1.83 -7.99 10.02
C GLN A 93 1.20 -7.28 11.22
N SER A 94 1.80 -6.17 11.65
CA SER A 94 1.29 -5.32 12.74
C SER A 94 0.23 -4.31 12.30
N GLN A 95 -0.22 -4.36 11.04
CA GLN A 95 -1.26 -3.47 10.48
C GLN A 95 -0.90 -1.98 10.59
N HIS A 96 0.39 -1.65 10.62
CA HIS A 96 0.90 -0.28 10.61
C HIS A 96 1.13 0.23 9.17
N GLY A 97 0.04 0.56 8.47
CA GLY A 97 0.09 0.96 7.06
C GLY A 97 1.07 2.09 6.73
N VAL A 98 1.11 3.15 7.55
CA VAL A 98 2.04 4.27 7.35
C VAL A 98 3.50 3.83 7.39
N ARG A 99 3.86 2.91 8.30
CA ARG A 99 5.23 2.39 8.40
C ARG A 99 5.57 1.48 7.23
N ALA A 100 4.64 0.61 6.82
CA ALA A 100 4.82 -0.23 5.64
C ALA A 100 5.09 0.61 4.39
N ILE A 101 4.32 1.69 4.20
CA ILE A 101 4.51 2.67 3.12
C ILE A 101 5.88 3.35 3.23
N ALA A 102 6.25 3.86 4.40
CA ALA A 102 7.54 4.52 4.61
C ALA A 102 8.74 3.61 4.28
N PHE A 103 8.69 2.35 4.70
CA PHE A 103 9.74 1.37 4.34
C PHE A 103 9.74 1.05 2.84
N THR A 104 8.57 0.97 2.21
CA THR A 104 8.45 0.76 0.76
C THR A 104 9.08 1.92 -0.03
N PHE A 105 8.80 3.17 0.37
CA PHE A 105 9.44 4.35 -0.22
C PHE A 105 10.95 4.38 0.04
N SER A 106 11.40 3.86 1.18
CA SER A 106 12.83 3.76 1.48
C SER A 106 13.52 2.74 0.57
N VAL A 107 12.87 1.62 0.24
CA VAL A 107 13.37 0.66 -0.78
C VAL A 107 13.43 1.32 -2.15
N LEU A 108 12.38 2.05 -2.54
CA LEU A 108 12.36 2.78 -3.82
C LEU A 108 13.50 3.81 -3.90
N LEU A 109 13.70 4.59 -2.84
CA LEU A 109 14.76 5.59 -2.78
C LEU A 109 16.14 4.91 -2.88
N LEU A 110 16.34 3.82 -2.13
CA LEU A 110 17.59 3.06 -2.19
C LEU A 110 17.84 2.51 -3.61
N ALA A 111 16.80 1.95 -4.25
CA ALA A 111 16.86 1.44 -5.61
C ALA A 111 17.12 2.53 -6.67
N TYR A 112 16.70 3.76 -6.42
CA TYR A 112 17.00 4.90 -7.31
C TYR A 112 18.47 5.33 -7.25
N TRP A 113 19.10 5.20 -6.08
CA TRP A 113 20.50 5.57 -5.86
C TRP A 113 21.48 4.44 -6.18
N PHE A 114 20.97 3.23 -6.46
CA PHE A 114 21.75 2.04 -6.76
C PHE A 114 21.98 1.88 -8.26
#